data_AF-A0A9E5WMP7-F1
#
_entry.id   AF-A0A9E5WMP7-F1
#
_cell.length_a   1.000
_cell.length_b   1.000
_cell.length_c   1.000
_cell.angle_alpha   90.00
_cell.angle_beta   90.00
_cell.angle_gamma   90.00
#
_symmetry.space_group_name_H-M   'P 1'
#
loop_
_entity.id
_entity.type
_entity.pdbx_description
1 polymer ?
#
loop_
_entity_poly.entity_id
_entity_poly.type
_entity_poly.pdbx_seq_one_letter_code
_entity_poly.pdbx_strand_id
1 'polypeptide(L)'
;MNHLRQTAPRPFAFRSIALALASRRLTGALAVFARPLVLVGLLALVPAAGGQAAEHRLEFFVSLEGNDQWSGRHAEPNADRTDGPFRTLQRARDAIRQLKKAKQFPNGGVTVLVRGGLYELDVPLELTREDSGRDGAPVIYRP
;
A
#
# COMPACT_ATOMS: atom_id res chain seq x y z
N MET A 1 -19.88 3.38 -51.60
CA MET A 1 -21.14 4.16 -51.52
C MET A 1 -22.26 3.25 -51.04
N ASN A 2 -22.78 3.47 -49.84
CA ASN A 2 -24.16 3.10 -49.50
C ASN A 2 -24.61 3.98 -48.33
N HIS A 3 -25.30 5.05 -48.71
CA HIS A 3 -26.00 5.95 -47.80
C HIS A 3 -27.37 5.35 -47.51
N LEU A 4 -27.71 5.09 -46.25
CA LEU A 4 -29.11 5.02 -45.84
C LEU A 4 -29.33 5.84 -44.57
N ARG A 5 -30.23 6.79 -44.77
CA ARG A 5 -30.70 7.89 -43.91
C ARG A 5 -31.34 7.34 -42.64
N GLN A 6 -31.00 7.94 -41.49
CA GLN A 6 -31.86 7.93 -40.31
C GLN A 6 -32.55 9.31 -40.21
N THR A 7 -33.87 9.31 -40.24
CA THR A 7 -34.70 10.48 -39.95
C THR A 7 -35.88 10.02 -39.08
N ALA A 8 -35.82 10.38 -37.78
CA ALA A 8 -36.88 10.82 -36.84
C ALA A 8 -38.28 10.12 -36.83
N PRO A 9 -39.24 10.45 -35.94
CA PRO A 9 -39.24 11.27 -34.71
C PRO A 9 -39.80 10.55 -33.45
N ARG A 10 -39.66 11.19 -32.28
CA ARG A 10 -40.36 10.84 -31.03
C ARG A 10 -41.82 11.32 -31.07
N PRO A 11 -42.74 10.66 -30.33
CA PRO A 11 -43.47 11.45 -29.35
C PRO A 11 -43.79 10.74 -28.02
N PHE A 12 -44.31 11.59 -27.14
CA PHE A 12 -44.50 11.53 -25.70
C PHE A 12 -45.70 10.70 -25.20
N ALA A 13 -45.59 10.34 -23.92
CA ALA A 13 -46.63 10.37 -22.87
C ALA A 13 -47.80 9.38 -22.93
N PHE A 14 -48.16 8.87 -21.74
CA PHE A 14 -49.48 8.85 -21.07
C PHE A 14 -49.40 7.73 -19.99
N ARG A 15 -49.17 8.09 -18.73
CA ARG A 15 -50.19 8.31 -17.68
C ARG A 15 -51.14 7.12 -17.48
N SER A 16 -51.05 6.56 -16.27
CA SER A 16 -52.18 6.41 -15.32
C SER A 16 -52.97 5.09 -15.25
N ILE A 17 -52.92 4.53 -14.02
CA ILE A 17 -54.06 4.23 -13.12
C ILE A 17 -54.68 2.81 -13.11
N ALA A 18 -54.89 2.39 -11.86
CA ALA A 18 -55.83 1.42 -11.28
C ALA A 18 -55.51 -0.07 -11.48
N LEU A 19 -55.17 -0.81 -10.41
CA LEU A 19 -56.01 -1.18 -9.25
C LEU A 19 -57.19 -2.07 -9.66
N ALA A 20 -57.00 -3.39 -9.53
CA ALA A 20 -58.09 -4.35 -9.43
C ALA A 20 -57.82 -5.25 -8.21
N LEU A 21 -58.70 -5.09 -7.21
CA LEU A 21 -58.75 -5.85 -5.98
C LEU A 21 -59.20 -7.30 -6.22
N ALA A 22 -58.68 -8.19 -5.36
CA ALA A 22 -59.36 -9.29 -4.65
C ALA A 22 -60.16 -10.31 -5.49
N SER A 23 -60.01 -11.61 -5.27
CA SER A 23 -60.52 -12.26 -4.05
C SER A 23 -60.52 -13.79 -4.20
N ARG A 24 -60.69 -14.47 -3.04
CA ARG A 24 -61.00 -15.91 -2.78
C ARG A 24 -59.76 -16.75 -2.42
N ARG A 25 -59.43 -16.98 -1.13
CA ARG A 25 -60.09 -17.84 -0.09
C ARG A 25 -60.34 -19.26 -0.59
N LEU A 26 -60.09 -20.37 0.11
CA LEU A 26 -59.43 -20.78 1.36
C LEU A 26 -59.65 -22.31 1.39
N THR A 27 -58.63 -23.14 1.59
CA THR A 27 -58.72 -24.56 2.04
C THR A 27 -57.29 -25.10 2.13
N GLY A 28 -56.79 -25.72 3.20
CA GLY A 28 -57.29 -26.00 4.55
C GLY A 28 -56.08 -26.30 5.46
N ALA A 29 -56.29 -26.19 6.77
CA ALA A 29 -55.34 -26.58 7.83
C ALA A 29 -55.24 -28.14 7.91
N LEU A 30 -54.27 -28.80 8.57
CA LEU A 30 -53.76 -28.61 9.93
C LEU A 30 -52.60 -29.61 10.19
N ALA A 31 -51.54 -29.16 10.88
CA ALA A 31 -50.64 -29.91 11.80
C ALA A 31 -49.73 -31.06 11.20
N VAL A 32 -48.53 -31.42 11.66
CA VAL A 32 -47.81 -31.38 12.96
C VAL A 32 -46.28 -31.35 12.71
N PHE A 33 -45.56 -30.73 13.63
CA PHE A 33 -44.10 -30.63 13.87
C PHE A 33 -43.24 -31.89 13.64
N ALA A 34 -42.01 -31.73 13.11
CA ALA A 34 -40.73 -31.96 13.84
C ALA A 34 -39.49 -32.27 12.96
N ARG A 35 -38.68 -31.22 12.66
CA ARG A 35 -37.20 -31.12 12.45
C ARG A 35 -36.47 -32.11 11.46
N PRO A 36 -35.19 -31.86 11.07
CA PRO A 36 -34.84 -31.18 9.83
C PRO A 36 -33.92 -32.03 8.92
N LEU A 37 -34.19 -32.12 7.61
CA LEU A 37 -33.29 -32.81 6.68
C LEU A 37 -32.34 -31.82 5.98
N VAL A 38 -31.18 -31.61 6.61
CA VAL A 38 -29.84 -31.44 6.04
C VAL A 38 -29.73 -30.66 4.70
N LEU A 39 -29.43 -29.36 4.82
CA LEU A 39 -28.76 -28.59 3.76
C LEU A 39 -27.24 -28.76 3.97
N VAL A 40 -26.62 -29.75 3.31
CA VAL A 40 -25.15 -29.78 3.11
C VAL A 40 -24.83 -28.54 2.27
N GLY A 41 -24.04 -27.56 2.68
CA GLY A 41 -22.79 -27.65 3.42
C GLY A 41 -21.64 -27.33 2.48
N LEU A 42 -21.57 -26.09 1.96
CA LEU A 42 -20.35 -25.54 1.39
C LEU A 42 -20.17 -24.11 1.91
N LEU A 43 -19.82 -24.03 3.20
CA LEU A 43 -19.10 -22.88 3.71
C LEU A 43 -17.71 -22.95 3.06
N ALA A 44 -17.55 -22.27 1.93
CA ALA A 44 -16.22 -22.03 1.36
C ALA A 44 -15.44 -21.23 2.41
N LEU A 45 -14.62 -21.93 3.18
CA LEU A 45 -13.56 -21.33 3.96
C LEU A 45 -12.63 -20.68 2.93
N VAL A 46 -12.86 -19.40 2.63
CA VAL A 46 -11.89 -18.58 1.94
C VAL A 46 -10.67 -18.58 2.86
N PRO A 47 -9.54 -19.20 2.50
CA PRO A 47 -8.32 -18.88 3.21
C PRO A 47 -8.15 -17.38 2.98
N ALA A 48 -8.25 -16.60 4.04
CA ALA A 48 -7.68 -15.28 4.05
C ALA A 48 -6.20 -15.50 3.78
N ALA A 49 -5.82 -15.48 2.51
CA ALA A 49 -4.45 -15.29 2.10
C ALA A 49 -4.10 -13.92 2.67
N GLY A 50 -3.63 -13.92 3.91
CA GLY A 50 -2.96 -12.80 4.52
C GLY A 50 -1.76 -12.58 3.64
N GLY A 51 -1.95 -11.76 2.59
CA GLY A 51 -0.85 -11.21 1.84
C GLY A 51 0.02 -10.55 2.88
N GLN A 52 1.17 -11.15 3.15
CA GLN A 52 2.25 -10.48 3.83
C GLN A 52 2.60 -9.34 2.90
N ALA A 53 1.97 -8.17 3.11
CA ALA A 53 2.40 -6.95 2.48
C ALA A 53 3.82 -6.78 3.00
N ALA A 54 4.81 -7.14 2.16
CA ALA A 54 6.20 -6.97 2.49
C ALA A 54 6.36 -5.53 2.95
N GLU A 55 6.70 -5.33 4.22
CA GLU A 55 6.70 -3.99 4.76
C GLU A 55 7.73 -3.17 3.98
N HIS A 56 7.27 -2.06 3.39
CA HIS A 56 8.11 -1.23 2.54
C HIS A 56 9.30 -0.72 3.36
N ARG A 57 10.50 -1.17 3.00
CA ARG A 57 11.78 -0.77 3.58
C ARG A 57 12.48 0.20 2.65
N LEU A 58 13.07 1.24 3.22
CA LEU A 58 13.90 2.18 2.48
C LEU A 58 15.38 1.85 2.67
N GLU A 59 16.15 1.92 1.60
CA GLU A 59 17.61 1.78 1.64
C GLU A 59 18.27 3.13 1.35
N PHE A 60 19.27 3.46 2.16
CA PHE A 60 20.23 4.51 1.88
C PHE A 60 21.61 3.91 1.70
N PHE A 61 22.42 4.50 0.84
CA PHE A 61 23.77 4.09 0.57
C PHE A 61 24.76 5.15 1.01
N VAL A 62 25.86 4.72 1.60
CA VAL A 62 26.99 5.57 2.00
C VAL A 62 28.25 5.03 1.34
N SER A 63 29.02 5.89 0.69
CA SER A 63 30.25 5.54 -0.03
C SER A 63 31.28 6.67 0.05
N LEU A 64 32.57 6.34 0.09
CA LEU A 64 33.65 7.32 0.01
C LEU A 64 33.64 8.13 -1.29
N GLU A 65 33.06 7.58 -2.36
CA GLU A 65 32.87 8.27 -3.65
C GLU A 65 31.53 9.01 -3.75
N GLY A 66 30.76 9.04 -2.66
CA GLY A 66 29.45 9.68 -2.58
C GLY A 66 29.49 11.20 -2.48
N ASN A 67 28.30 11.79 -2.42
CA ASN A 67 28.08 13.22 -2.22
C ASN A 67 26.88 13.45 -1.29
N ASP A 68 27.04 14.28 -0.25
CA ASP A 68 25.98 14.53 0.73
C ASP A 68 24.81 15.39 0.21
N GLN A 69 24.96 15.96 -0.99
CA GLN A 69 23.88 16.63 -1.71
C GLN A 69 22.98 15.66 -2.51
N TRP A 70 23.42 14.42 -2.72
CA TRP A 70 22.62 13.41 -3.40
C TRP A 70 21.50 12.87 -2.50
N SER A 71 20.61 12.07 -3.08
CA SER A 71 19.46 11.48 -2.37
C SER A 71 19.85 10.31 -1.47
N GLY A 72 21.01 9.70 -1.72
CA GLY A 72 21.45 8.48 -1.05
C GLY A 72 20.69 7.22 -1.47
N ARG A 73 19.77 7.30 -2.45
CA ARG A 73 18.90 6.17 -2.85
C ARG A 73 19.51 5.25 -3.90
N HIS A 74 20.64 5.65 -4.47
CA HIS A 74 21.35 4.86 -5.47
C HIS A 74 22.65 4.31 -4.89
N ALA A 75 22.92 3.04 -5.19
CA ALA A 75 24.09 2.33 -4.68
C ALA A 75 25.41 2.81 -5.29
N GLU A 76 25.32 3.45 -6.46
CA GLU A 76 26.39 4.04 -7.25
C GLU A 76 25.90 5.39 -7.80
N PRO A 77 26.81 6.33 -8.13
CA PRO A 77 26.44 7.54 -8.84
C PRO A 77 25.68 7.21 -10.13
N ASN A 78 24.61 7.96 -10.42
CA ASN A 78 23.96 7.86 -11.73
C ASN A 78 24.89 8.38 -12.85
N ALA A 79 24.56 8.07 -14.11
CA ALA A 79 25.40 8.40 -15.26
C ALA A 79 25.78 9.89 -15.34
N ASP A 80 24.84 10.77 -15.01
CA ASP A 80 25.02 12.22 -15.05
C ASP A 80 25.66 12.79 -13.76
N ARG A 81 25.95 11.93 -12.76
CA ARG A 81 26.49 12.29 -11.44
C ARG A 81 25.67 13.35 -10.69
N THR A 82 24.37 13.36 -10.92
CA THR A 82 23.40 14.23 -10.26
C THR A 82 22.76 13.56 -9.04
N ASP A 83 22.88 12.24 -8.91
CA ASP A 83 22.42 11.48 -7.77
C ASP A 83 23.32 10.26 -7.50
N GLY A 84 23.21 9.65 -6.33
CA GLY A 84 24.10 8.59 -5.87
C GLY A 84 24.05 8.36 -4.36
N PRO A 85 25.06 7.67 -3.80
CA PRO A 85 25.19 7.44 -2.36
C PRO A 85 25.58 8.72 -1.61
N PHE A 86 25.22 8.83 -0.34
CA PHE A 86 25.78 9.85 0.55
C PHE A 86 27.29 9.63 0.73
N ARG A 87 28.02 10.69 1.03
CA ARG A 87 29.45 10.60 1.37
C ARG A 87 29.65 10.21 2.84
N THR A 88 28.79 10.71 3.73
CA THR A 88 28.99 10.61 5.18
C THR A 88 27.88 9.85 5.90
N LEU A 89 28.23 9.23 7.04
CA LEU A 89 27.27 8.58 7.93
C LEU A 89 26.33 9.60 8.59
N GLN A 90 26.84 10.79 8.90
CA GLN A 90 26.08 11.90 9.48
C GLN A 90 24.94 12.32 8.53
N ARG A 91 25.22 12.43 7.23
CA ARG A 91 24.19 12.76 6.26
C ARG A 91 23.09 11.70 6.18
N ALA A 92 23.45 10.43 6.22
CA ALA A 92 22.48 9.32 6.24
C ALA A 92 21.58 9.37 7.48
N ARG A 93 22.16 9.60 8.67
CA ARG A 93 21.42 9.84 9.92
C ARG A 93 20.46 11.02 9.78
N ASP A 94 20.94 12.14 9.25
CA ASP A 94 20.12 13.35 9.10
C ASP A 94 18.99 13.15 8.09
N ALA A 95 19.19 12.36 7.03
CA ALA A 95 18.13 11.95 6.11
C ALA A 95 17.05 11.11 6.82
N ILE A 96 17.44 10.19 7.71
CA ILE A 96 16.50 9.41 8.53
C ILE A 96 15.69 10.33 9.44
N ARG A 97 16.33 11.31 10.11
CA ARG A 97 15.63 12.30 10.95
C ARG A 97 14.65 13.13 10.12
N GLN A 98 15.03 13.55 8.92
CA GLN A 98 14.15 14.27 7.99
C GLN A 98 12.92 13.44 7.63
N LEU A 99 13.07 12.14 7.33
CA LEU A 99 11.92 11.25 7.07
C LEU A 99 10.96 11.17 8.26
N LYS A 100 11.49 11.08 9.50
CA LYS A 100 10.66 11.07 10.71
C LYS A 100 9.91 12.38 10.89
N LYS A 101 10.59 13.52 10.74
CA LYS A 101 9.98 14.86 10.82
C LYS A 101 8.90 15.06 9.77
N ALA A 102 9.11 14.55 8.56
CA ALA A 102 8.15 14.58 7.46
C ALA A 102 7.00 13.57 7.61
N LYS A 103 7.00 12.74 8.67
CA LYS A 103 6.03 11.63 8.86
C LYS A 103 6.04 10.62 7.70
N GLN A 104 7.20 10.45 7.07
CA GLN A 104 7.44 9.56 5.92
C GLN A 104 8.34 8.37 6.29
N PHE A 105 8.45 8.04 7.58
CA PHE A 105 9.28 6.91 8.00
C PHE A 105 8.63 5.59 7.55
N PRO A 106 9.34 4.74 6.79
CA PRO A 106 8.81 3.48 6.24
C PRO A 106 8.36 2.50 7.33
N ASN A 107 7.30 1.73 7.05
CA ASN A 107 6.82 0.70 7.98
C ASN A 107 7.85 -0.42 8.15
N GLY A 108 8.56 -0.82 7.09
CA GLY A 108 9.60 -1.86 7.14
C GLY A 108 10.97 -1.37 7.63
N GLY A 109 11.05 -0.12 8.10
CA GLY A 109 12.27 0.50 8.60
C GLY A 109 13.22 1.02 7.51
N VAL A 110 14.39 1.49 7.94
CA VAL A 110 15.45 2.03 7.08
C VAL A 110 16.71 1.20 7.25
N THR A 111 17.36 0.86 6.14
CA THR A 111 18.69 0.25 6.14
C THR A 111 19.68 1.20 5.48
N VAL A 112 20.79 1.47 6.17
CA VAL A 112 21.94 2.21 5.65
C VAL A 112 23.03 1.22 5.29
N LEU A 113 23.29 1.09 3.99
CA LEU A 113 24.32 0.25 3.39
C LEU A 113 25.61 1.05 3.27
N VAL A 114 26.65 0.64 4.00
CA VAL A 114 27.93 1.36 4.08
C VAL A 114 28.96 0.62 3.25
N ARG A 115 29.33 1.19 2.10
CA ARG A 115 30.36 0.60 1.23
C ARG A 115 31.69 0.48 1.97
N GLY A 116 32.48 -0.53 1.63
CA GLY A 116 33.80 -0.75 2.24
C GLY A 116 34.73 0.45 2.06
N GLY A 117 35.48 0.76 3.11
CA GLY A 117 36.41 1.89 3.13
C GLY A 117 36.68 2.40 4.55
N LEU A 118 37.65 3.30 4.68
CA LEU A 118 37.93 4.01 5.93
C LEU A 118 37.12 5.31 5.96
N TYR A 119 36.12 5.38 6.84
CA TYR A 119 35.35 6.60 7.09
C TYR A 119 35.92 7.33 8.30
N GLU A 120 36.75 8.34 8.04
CA GLU A 120 37.25 9.21 9.09
C GLU A 120 36.13 10.14 9.57
N LEU A 121 35.97 10.23 10.89
CA LEU A 121 34.94 11.04 11.51
C LEU A 121 35.62 12.20 12.24
N ASP A 122 35.47 13.42 11.72
CA ASP A 122 35.97 14.64 12.38
C ASP A 122 35.30 14.87 13.74
N VAL A 123 34.06 14.40 13.87
CA VAL A 123 33.26 14.41 15.09
C VAL A 123 32.57 13.07 15.28
N PRO A 124 32.31 12.64 16.53
CA PRO A 124 31.59 11.40 16.79
C PRO A 124 30.26 11.33 16.03
N LEU A 125 29.92 10.13 15.54
CA LEU A 125 28.57 9.87 15.04
C LEU A 125 27.60 9.77 16.23
N GLU A 126 27.01 10.89 16.62
CA GLU A 126 26.03 10.92 17.71
C GLU A 126 24.69 10.33 17.27
N LEU A 127 24.30 9.23 17.92
CA LEU A 127 22.98 8.61 17.79
C LEU A 127 22.18 8.84 19.07
N THR A 128 20.98 9.39 18.92
CA THR A 128 20.07 9.73 20.01
C THR A 128 18.76 8.96 19.86
N ARG A 129 17.79 9.22 20.76
CA ARG A 129 16.43 8.68 20.63
C ARG A 129 15.80 9.02 19.26
N GLU A 130 16.14 10.16 18.67
CA GLU A 130 15.59 10.57 17.36
C GLU A 130 16.01 9.61 16.23
N ASP A 131 17.08 8.82 16.42
CA ASP A 131 17.61 7.89 15.42
C ASP A 131 17.04 6.47 15.54
N SER A 132 16.34 6.16 16.64
CA SER A 132 15.76 4.85 16.91
C SER A 132 14.66 4.46 15.92
N GLY A 133 14.62 3.19 15.51
CA GLY A 133 13.47 2.64 14.79
C GLY A 133 12.20 2.57 15.64
N ARG A 134 11.15 1.98 15.08
CA ARG A 134 9.93 1.59 15.81
C ARG A 134 9.81 0.06 15.82
N ASP A 135 8.90 -0.48 16.60
CA ASP A 135 8.58 -1.91 16.54
C ASP A 135 8.16 -2.29 15.10
N GLY A 136 8.71 -3.39 14.57
CA GLY A 136 8.59 -3.76 13.15
C GLY A 136 9.39 -2.90 12.14
N ALA A 137 9.81 -1.69 12.52
CA ALA A 137 10.42 -0.69 11.63
C ALA A 137 11.83 -0.26 12.08
N PRO A 138 12.84 -1.15 12.04
CA PRO A 138 14.17 -0.87 12.58
C PRO A 138 14.94 0.16 11.73
N VAL A 139 15.95 0.80 12.35
CA VAL A 139 17.02 1.49 11.63
C VAL A 139 18.27 0.62 11.74
N ILE A 140 18.80 0.16 10.61
CA ILE A 140 19.94 -0.78 10.55
C ILE A 140 21.08 -0.13 9.78
N TYR A 141 22.29 -0.15 10.34
CA TYR A 141 23.53 0.18 9.62
C TYR A 141 24.30 -1.11 9.38
N ARG A 142 24.69 -1.39 8.13
CA ARG A 142 25.41 -2.62 7.78
C ARG A 142 26.32 -2.41 6.56
N PRO A 143 27.37 -3.24 6.39
CA PRO A 143 28.15 -3.26 5.16
C PRO A 143 27.33 -3.72 3.95
#